data_AF-A0A940FK18-F1
#
_entry.id   AF-A0A940FK18-F1
#
_cell.length_a   1.000
_cell.length_b   1.000
_cell.length_c   1.000
_cell.angle_alpha   90.00
_cell.angle_beta   90.00
_cell.angle_gamma   90.00
#
_symmetry.space_group_name_H-M   'P 1'
#
loop_
_entity.id
_entity.type
_entity.pdbx_description
1 polymer ?
#
loop_
_entity_poly.entity_id
_entity_poly.type
_entity_poly.pdbx_seq_one_letter_code
_entity_poly.pdbx_strand_id
1 'polypeptide(L)' 'LKAVEEKLPSSRFMKVHRSYIVAISKIDTIQDGALIINDKPIPVADTYRAALNERMNVL' A
#
# COMPACT_ATOMS: atom_id res chain seq x y z
N LEU A 1 -1.65 -14.50 4.86
CA LEU A 1 -1.03 -13.15 4.76
C LEU A 1 -0.47 -12.63 6.08
N LYS A 2 -1.13 -12.81 7.23
CA LYS A 2 -0.61 -12.33 8.54
C LYS A 2 0.82 -12.79 8.85
N ALA A 3 1.14 -14.07 8.65
CA ALA A 3 2.49 -14.58 8.89
C ALA A 3 3.59 -14.02 7.95
N VAL A 4 3.21 -13.46 6.80
CA VAL A 4 4.14 -12.79 5.87
C VAL A 4 4.30 -11.32 6.28
N GLU A 5 3.19 -10.68 6.65
CA GLU A 5 3.16 -9.32 7.20
C GLU A 5 4.07 -9.18 8.43
N GLU A 6 4.05 -10.15 9.34
CA GLU A 6 4.91 -10.17 10.54
C GLU A 6 6.41 -10.32 10.23
N LYS A 7 6.76 -10.93 9.10
CA LYS A 7 8.15 -11.11 8.67
C LYS A 7 8.67 -9.96 7.82
N LEU A 8 7.78 -9.11 7.32
CA LEU A 8 8.14 -7.99 6.46
C LEU A 8 8.35 -6.74 7.31
N PRO A 9 9.42 -5.96 7.05
CA PRO A 9 9.62 -4.69 7.73
C PRO A 9 8.45 -3.76 7.47
N SER A 10 7.68 -3.45 8.51
CA SER A 10 6.52 -2.56 8.42
C SER A 10 6.90 -1.16 7.94
N SER A 11 8.17 -0.76 8.06
CA SER A 11 8.71 0.49 7.52
C SER A 11 8.72 0.55 6.00
N ARG A 12 8.89 -0.59 5.32
CA ARG A 12 9.01 -0.70 3.85
C ARG A 12 7.77 -1.28 3.20
N PHE A 13 7.04 -2.12 3.92
CA PHE A 13 5.86 -2.80 3.43
C PHE A 13 4.62 -2.34 4.18
N MET A 14 3.55 -2.13 3.43
CA MET A 14 2.26 -1.75 3.98
C MET A 14 1.17 -2.60 3.37
N LYS A 15 0.26 -3.05 4.24
CA LYS A 15 -0.97 -3.69 3.80
C LYS A 15 -1.94 -2.63 3.31
N VAL A 16 -2.42 -2.81 2.09
CA VAL A 16 -3.33 -1.86 1.42
C VAL A 16 -4.70 -2.46 1.13
N HIS A 17 -4.82 -3.78 1.27
CA HIS A 17 -6.07 -4.50 1.15
C HIS A 17 -6.01 -5.76 2.02
N ARG A 18 -7.16 -6.42 2.30
CA ARG A 18 -7.17 -7.69 3.05
C ARG A 18 -6.28 -8.77 2.42
N SER A 19 -6.10 -8.69 1.10
CA SER A 19 -5.34 -9.65 0.30
C SER A 19 -4.01 -9.12 -0.26
N TYR A 20 -3.65 -7.85 -0.05
CA TYR A 20 -2.49 -7.23 -0.69
C TYR A 20 -1.59 -6.49 0.30
N ILE A 21 -0.29 -6.76 0.20
CA ILE A 21 0.80 -6.05 0.88
C ILE A 21 1.71 -5.51 -0.22
N VAL A 22 2.01 -4.21 -0.18
CA VAL A 22 2.81 -3.52 -1.18
C VAL A 22 4.06 -2.91 -0.54
N ALA A 23 5.11 -2.77 -1.33
CA ALA A 23 6.30 -2.03 -0.91
C ALA A 23 6.09 -0.54 -1.18
N ILE A 24 6.18 0.30 -0.15
CA ILE A 24 5.93 1.75 -0.24
C ILE A 24 6.93 2.39 -1.23
N SER A 25 8.18 1.92 -1.25
CA SER A 25 9.22 2.43 -2.15
C SER A 25 9.04 2.08 -3.63
N LYS A 26 8.02 1.27 -3.96
CA LYS A 26 7.71 0.84 -5.34
C LYS A 26 6.37 1.42 -5.82
N ILE A 27 5.77 2.30 -5.04
CA ILE A 27 4.54 3.00 -5.44
C ILE A 27 4.93 4.10 -6.41
N ASP A 28 4.40 4.03 -7.63
CA ASP A 28 4.65 5.06 -8.64
C ASP A 28 3.69 6.24 -8.44
N THR A 29 2.39 5.95 -8.33
CA THR A 29 1.35 6.96 -8.08
C THR A 29 0.10 6.35 -7.45
N ILE A 30 -0.81 7.19 -6.98
CA ILE A 30 -2.15 6.82 -6.51
C ILE A 30 -3.16 7.41 -7.49
N GLN A 31 -4.01 6.56 -8.08
CA GLN A 31 -5.01 6.98 -9.06
C GLN A 31 -6.36 6.32 -8.72
N ASP A 32 -7.40 7.13 -8.56
CA ASP A 32 -8.78 6.67 -8.25
C ASP A 32 -8.92 5.66 -7.09
N GLY A 33 -7.98 5.68 -6.14
CA GLY A 33 -7.98 4.73 -5.00
C GLY A 33 -7.35 3.38 -5.28
N ALA A 34 -6.68 3.26 -6.42
CA ALA A 34 -5.71 2.22 -6.66
C ALA A 34 -4.28 2.79 -6.58
N LEU A 35 -3.35 1.96 -6.14
CA LEU A 35 -1.93 2.23 -6.30
C LEU A 35 -1.47 1.74 -7.66
N ILE A 36 -0.74 2.55 -8.38
CA ILE A 36 -0.05 2.12 -9.59
C ILE A 36 1.36 1.68 -9.19
N ILE A 37 1.68 0.42 -9.49
CA ILE A 37 3.00 -0.19 -9.24
C ILE A 37 3.42 -0.91 -10.51
N ASN A 38 4.46 -0.42 -11.19
CA ASN A 38 4.91 -0.90 -12.51
C ASN A 38 3.73 -1.00 -13.50
N ASP A 39 2.98 0.09 -13.66
CA ASP A 39 1.79 0.19 -14.54
C ASP A 39 0.63 -0.77 -14.18
N LYS A 40 0.68 -1.41 -13.02
CA LYS A 40 -0.40 -2.28 -12.54
C LYS A 40 -1.21 -1.60 -11.43
N PRO A 41 -2.54 -1.49 -11.58
CA PRO A 41 -3.40 -0.98 -10.53
C PRO A 41 -3.60 -2.04 -9.43
N ILE A 42 -3.29 -1.67 -8.20
CA ILE A 42 -3.55 -2.44 -6.99
C ILE A 42 -4.66 -1.74 -6.21
N PRO A 43 -5.84 -2.38 -6.03
CA PRO A 43 -6.94 -1.76 -5.31
C PRO A 43 -6.60 -1.58 -3.83
N VAL A 44 -6.88 -0.39 -3.30
CA VAL A 44 -6.71 -0.05 -1.88
C VAL A 44 -8.09 -0.05 -1.22
N ALA A 45 -8.21 -0.74 -0.08
CA ALA A 45 -9.44 -0.65 0.72
C ALA A 45 -9.47 0.69 1.48
N ASP A 46 -10.65 1.28 1.61
CA ASP A 46 -10.85 2.59 2.23
C ASP A 46 -10.27 2.68 3.65
N THR A 47 -10.36 1.59 4.43
CA THR A 47 -9.78 1.49 5.77
C THR A 47 -8.25 1.71 5.79
N TYR A 48 -7.55 1.36 4.70
CA TYR A 48 -6.10 1.51 4.57
C TYR A 48 -5.69 2.78 3.82
N ARG A 49 -6.63 3.45 3.14
CA ARG A 49 -6.38 4.68 2.37
C ARG A 49 -5.85 5.81 3.24
N ALA A 50 -6.44 6.02 4.42
CA ALA A 50 -6.01 7.09 5.34
C ALA A 50 -4.55 6.91 5.77
N ALA A 51 -4.22 5.71 6.28
CA ALA A 51 -2.87 5.38 6.69
C ALA A 51 -1.87 5.42 5.51
N LEU A 52 -2.31 5.09 4.30
CA LEU A 52 -1.47 5.16 3.10
C LEU A 52 -1.15 6.62 2.74
N ASN A 53 -2.15 7.49 2.77
CA ASN A 53 -1.98 8.91 2.50
C ASN A 53 -1.04 9.59 3.50
N GLU A 54 -1.20 9.29 4.80
CA GLU A 54 -0.27 9.76 5.85
C GLU A 54 1.17 9.33 5.56
N ARG A 55 1.34 8.11 5.06
CA ARG A 55 2.66 7.53 4.80
C ARG A 55 3.31 8.03 3.52
N MET A 56 2.50 8.41 2.55
CA MET A 56 2.93 9.05 1.31
C MET A 56 3.17 10.55 1.47
N ASN A 57 2.88 11.12 2.65
CA ASN A 57 3.10 12.53 2.98
C ASN A 57 2.45 13.49 1.96
N VAL A 58 1.29 13.11 1.43
CA VAL A 58 0.49 13.99 0.56
C VAL A 58 -0.31 14.91 1.48
N LEU A 59 0.19 16.15 1.62
CA LEU A 59 -0.44 17.27 2.32
C LEU A 59 -1.77 17.68 1.65
#